data_AF-A0A8B7DQE3-F1
#
_entry.id   AF-A0A8B7DQE3-F1
#
_cell.length_a   1.000
_cell.length_b   1.000
_cell.length_c   1.000
_cell.angle_alpha   90.00
_cell.angle_beta   90.00
_cell.angle_gamma   90.00
#
_symmetry.space_group_name_H-M   'P 1'
#
loop_
_entity.id
_entity.type
_entity.pdbx_description
1 polymer ?
#
loop_
_entity_poly.entity_id
_entity_poly.type
_entity_poly.pdbx_seq_one_letter_code
_entity_poly.pdbx_strand_id
1 'polypeptide(L)'
;MTQENILLQCGTDEDIIKIQKHLDTGTGGKLPGSIFSVGEALLLFLEALSEPVIPYRFQSICIDSCNNYVLCKQIICQIPECHANVFRYLTAFLRELLKQSAENKLDAKLLAAIFGVILLRPSLKQTKTQSKKTQNQIAQKKAKFVYHFLVNDFRD
;
A
#
# COMPACT_ATOMS: atom_id res chain seq x y z
N MET A 1 8.94 3.98 -15.70
CA MET A 1 9.40 3.40 -14.41
C MET A 1 9.84 1.97 -14.64
N THR A 2 11.03 1.80 -15.22
CA THR A 2 11.52 0.52 -15.77
C THR A 2 12.44 -0.22 -14.81
N GLN A 3 12.77 0.40 -13.67
CA GLN A 3 13.61 -0.17 -12.63
C GLN A 3 12.95 -1.41 -12.01
N GLU A 4 13.62 -2.56 -12.12
CA GLU A 4 13.22 -3.79 -11.44
C GLU A 4 13.34 -3.64 -9.91
N ASN A 5 12.48 -4.32 -9.16
CA ASN A 5 12.56 -4.45 -7.69
C ASN A 5 12.41 -3.14 -6.87
N ILE A 6 11.91 -2.06 -7.45
CA ILE A 6 11.78 -0.73 -6.82
C ILE A 6 10.98 -0.70 -5.49
N LEU A 7 10.15 -1.70 -5.23
CA LEU A 7 9.35 -1.85 -4.00
C LEU A 7 9.61 -3.19 -3.28
N LEU A 8 10.66 -3.90 -3.69
CA LEU A 8 11.04 -5.23 -3.18
C LEU A 8 12.43 -5.22 -2.57
N GLN A 9 13.32 -4.38 -3.10
CA GLN A 9 14.69 -4.25 -2.63
C GLN A 9 14.77 -3.15 -1.57
N CYS A 10 15.42 -3.48 -0.44
CA CYS A 10 15.74 -2.51 0.61
C CYS A 10 16.79 -1.51 0.11
N GLY A 11 16.64 -0.26 0.53
CA GLY A 11 17.67 0.76 0.47
C GLY A 11 18.71 0.59 1.57
N THR A 12 19.56 1.60 1.71
CA THR A 12 20.54 1.67 2.81
C THR A 12 19.96 2.46 3.97
N ASP A 13 20.29 2.06 5.21
CA ASP A 13 19.86 2.79 6.42
C ASP A 13 20.27 4.28 6.36
N GLU A 14 21.45 4.57 5.82
CA GLU A 14 21.92 5.94 5.62
C GLU A 14 21.01 6.75 4.69
N ASP A 15 20.55 6.15 3.58
CA ASP A 15 19.63 6.82 2.66
C ASP A 15 18.27 7.04 3.31
N ILE A 16 17.75 6.06 4.06
CA ILE A 16 16.48 6.18 4.78
C ILE A 16 16.53 7.35 5.78
N ILE A 17 17.61 7.47 6.56
CA ILE A 17 17.80 8.58 7.50
C ILE A 17 17.87 9.93 6.76
N LYS A 18 18.59 10.00 5.63
CA LYS A 18 18.68 11.22 4.81
C LYS A 18 17.32 11.63 4.25
N ILE A 19 16.53 10.66 3.76
CA ILE A 19 15.19 10.89 3.23
C ILE A 19 14.25 11.41 4.33
N GLN A 20 14.25 10.78 5.50
CA GLN A 20 13.45 11.24 6.66
C GLN A 20 13.79 12.68 7.03
N LYS A 21 15.07 12.99 7.23
CA LYS A 21 15.50 14.35 7.57
C LYS A 21 15.11 15.39 6.51
N HIS A 22 15.19 15.02 5.23
CA HIS A 22 14.79 15.88 4.12
C HIS A 22 13.28 16.19 4.15
N LEU A 23 12.45 15.19 4.44
CA LEU A 23 11.00 15.35 4.55
C LEU A 23 10.60 16.12 5.83
N ASP A 24 11.23 15.83 6.97
CA ASP A 24 10.93 16.47 8.26
C ASP A 24 11.26 17.97 8.28
N THR A 25 12.28 18.37 7.53
CA THR A 25 12.68 19.78 7.42
C THR A 25 11.92 20.54 6.34
N GLY A 26 11.07 19.85 5.55
CA GLY A 26 10.32 20.44 4.45
C GLY A 26 11.21 21.02 3.35
N THR A 27 12.46 20.57 3.24
CA THR A 27 13.34 21.03 2.16
C THR A 27 12.76 20.54 0.85
N GLY A 28 12.37 21.46 -0.03
CA GLY A 28 11.91 21.12 -1.36
C GLY A 28 13.03 20.55 -2.24
N GLY A 29 12.65 20.06 -3.42
CA GLY A 29 13.59 19.57 -4.43
C GLY A 29 13.59 18.04 -4.57
N LYS A 30 14.71 17.50 -5.06
CA LYS A 30 14.86 16.07 -5.33
C LYS A 30 15.17 15.33 -4.02
N LEU A 31 14.43 14.25 -3.74
CA LEU A 31 14.72 13.37 -2.62
C LEU A 31 16.15 12.79 -2.73
N PRO A 32 16.90 12.72 -1.61
CA PRO A 32 18.20 12.06 -1.58
C PRO A 32 18.04 10.54 -1.66
N GLY A 33 19.16 9.85 -1.90
CA GLY A 33 19.23 8.39 -1.87
C GLY A 33 18.86 7.72 -3.20
N SER A 34 19.05 6.39 -3.22
CA SER A 34 18.69 5.57 -4.38
C SER A 34 17.16 5.46 -4.54
N ILE A 35 16.71 5.06 -5.73
CA ILE A 35 15.30 4.83 -5.97
C ILE A 35 14.72 3.68 -5.12
N PHE A 36 15.55 2.69 -4.76
CA PHE A 36 15.17 1.62 -3.84
C PHE A 36 14.95 2.16 -2.44
N SER A 37 15.82 3.05 -1.97
CA SER A 37 15.71 3.71 -0.67
C SER A 37 14.46 4.60 -0.61
N VAL A 38 14.14 5.32 -1.70
CA VAL A 38 12.88 6.09 -1.79
C VAL A 38 11.66 5.17 -1.80
N GLY A 39 11.72 4.04 -2.52
CA GLY A 39 10.66 3.04 -2.53
C GLY A 39 10.41 2.42 -1.16
N GLU A 40 11.46 2.01 -0.45
CA GLU A 40 11.37 1.49 0.91
C GLU A 40 10.89 2.56 1.90
N ALA A 41 11.42 3.79 1.82
CA ALA A 41 10.98 4.90 2.67
C ALA A 41 9.48 5.19 2.52
N LEU A 42 8.91 5.05 1.32
CA LEU A 42 7.46 5.13 1.12
C LEU A 42 6.72 4.01 1.87
N LEU A 43 7.18 2.76 1.79
CA LEU A 43 6.55 1.64 2.50
C LEU A 43 6.63 1.85 4.01
N LEU A 44 7.80 2.21 4.52
CA LEU A 44 8.03 2.52 5.95
C LEU A 44 7.16 3.68 6.42
N PHE A 45 7.00 4.74 5.62
CA PHE A 45 6.14 5.87 5.95
C PHE A 45 4.68 5.41 6.12
N LEU A 46 4.16 4.61 5.18
CA LEU A 46 2.79 4.07 5.25
C LEU A 46 2.60 3.10 6.42
N GLU A 47 3.64 2.34 6.77
CA GLU A 47 3.67 1.46 7.96
C GLU A 47 3.84 2.24 9.28
N ALA A 48 4.41 3.44 9.27
CA ALA A 48 4.58 4.25 10.48
C ALA A 48 3.34 5.08 10.83
N LEU A 49 2.37 5.22 9.91
CA LEU A 49 1.13 5.95 10.18
C LEU A 49 0.41 5.40 11.41
N SER A 50 -0.04 6.32 12.29
CA SER A 50 -0.81 6.00 13.49
C SER A 50 -2.16 5.38 13.15
N GLU A 51 -2.82 5.89 12.10
CA GLU A 51 -4.00 5.32 11.46
C GLU A 51 -3.61 4.86 10.05
N PRO A 52 -3.81 3.58 9.68
CA PRO A 52 -3.50 3.09 8.34
C PRO A 52 -4.35 3.78 7.27
N VAL A 53 -3.90 3.71 6.01
CA VAL A 53 -4.59 4.35 4.88
C VAL A 53 -6.05 3.91 4.78
N ILE A 54 -6.35 2.61 4.97
CA ILE A 54 -7.71 2.17 5.26
C ILE A 54 -7.89 2.19 6.79
N PRO A 55 -8.69 3.11 7.36
CA PRO A 55 -8.80 3.23 8.80
C PRO A 55 -9.25 1.91 9.45
N TYR A 56 -8.81 1.66 10.69
CA TYR A 56 -9.07 0.42 11.41
C TYR A 56 -10.55 0.06 11.46
N ARG A 57 -11.43 1.08 11.59
CA ARG A 57 -12.90 0.90 11.59
C ARG A 57 -13.46 0.29 10.31
N PHE A 58 -12.80 0.51 9.16
CA PHE A 58 -13.25 0.02 7.86
C PHE A 58 -12.58 -1.29 7.43
N GLN A 59 -11.56 -1.75 8.16
CA GLN A 59 -10.80 -2.92 7.75
C GLN A 59 -11.67 -4.18 7.62
N SER A 60 -12.53 -4.48 8.60
CA SER A 60 -13.37 -5.70 8.57
C SER A 60 -14.28 -5.70 7.36
N ILE A 61 -15.01 -4.61 7.11
CA ILE A 61 -15.93 -4.52 5.98
C ILE A 61 -15.21 -4.60 4.63
N CYS A 62 -13.96 -4.12 4.52
CA CYS A 62 -13.13 -4.32 3.34
C CYS A 62 -12.78 -5.80 3.11
N ILE A 63 -12.38 -6.51 4.17
CA ILE A 63 -12.04 -7.94 4.12
C ILE A 63 -13.27 -8.79 3.79
N ASP A 64 -14.43 -8.46 4.35
CA ASP A 64 -15.67 -9.19 4.13
C ASP A 64 -16.23 -8.95 2.73
N SER A 65 -16.03 -7.74 2.19
CA SER A 65 -16.49 -7.36 0.85
C SER A 65 -15.49 -7.65 -0.28
N CYS A 66 -14.31 -8.23 0.02
CA CYS A 66 -13.21 -8.38 -0.94
C CYS A 66 -13.51 -9.25 -2.17
N ASN A 67 -14.67 -9.90 -2.22
CA ASN A 67 -15.14 -10.68 -3.37
C ASN A 67 -16.04 -9.88 -4.32
N ASN A 68 -16.42 -8.64 -3.96
CA ASN A 68 -17.32 -7.81 -4.74
C ASN A 68 -16.71 -6.43 -4.95
N TYR A 69 -16.28 -6.15 -6.17
CA TYR A 69 -15.65 -4.88 -6.53
C TYR A 69 -16.56 -3.67 -6.29
N VAL A 70 -17.86 -3.79 -6.58
CA VAL A 70 -18.82 -2.68 -6.41
C VAL A 70 -18.91 -2.28 -4.93
N LEU A 71 -18.99 -3.27 -4.03
CA LEU A 71 -18.96 -3.01 -2.58
C LEU A 71 -17.62 -2.43 -2.14
N CYS A 72 -16.50 -2.95 -2.65
CA CYS A 72 -15.17 -2.38 -2.35
C CYS A 72 -15.10 -0.90 -2.74
N LYS A 73 -15.58 -0.54 -3.94
CA LYS A 73 -15.62 0.86 -4.42
C LYS A 73 -16.48 1.73 -3.49
N GLN A 74 -17.68 1.27 -3.13
CA GLN A 74 -18.56 1.99 -2.21
C GLN A 74 -17.91 2.25 -0.85
N ILE A 75 -17.15 1.30 -0.31
CA ILE A 75 -16.43 1.48 0.95
C ILE A 75 -15.40 2.59 0.83
N ILE A 76 -14.61 2.65 -0.25
CA ILE A 76 -13.64 3.72 -0.46
C ILE A 76 -14.31 5.10 -0.56
N CYS A 77 -15.53 5.18 -1.09
CA CYS A 77 -16.32 6.43 -1.08
C CYS A 77 -16.81 6.85 0.31
N GLN A 78 -16.83 5.94 1.30
CA GLN A 78 -17.36 6.19 2.65
C GLN A 78 -16.27 6.48 3.70
N ILE A 79 -15.00 6.17 3.42
CA ILE A 79 -13.91 6.48 4.34
C ILE A 79 -13.63 8.00 4.35
N PRO A 80 -12.96 8.54 5.40
CA PRO A 80 -12.62 9.97 5.45
C PRO A 80 -11.85 10.42 4.21
N GLU A 81 -12.14 11.64 3.75
CA GLU A 81 -11.67 12.14 2.45
C GLU A 81 -10.15 12.05 2.27
N CYS A 82 -9.38 12.47 3.28
CA CYS A 82 -7.92 12.42 3.20
C CYS A 82 -7.39 10.98 3.02
N HIS A 83 -8.00 10.00 3.68
CA HIS A 83 -7.67 8.58 3.53
C HIS A 83 -8.04 8.05 2.14
N ALA A 84 -9.22 8.43 1.65
CA ALA A 84 -9.68 8.05 0.31
C ALA A 84 -8.78 8.63 -0.79
N ASN A 85 -8.33 9.87 -0.63
CA ASN A 85 -7.41 10.54 -1.55
C ASN A 85 -6.04 9.87 -1.59
N VAL A 86 -5.47 9.53 -0.42
CA VAL A 86 -4.21 8.77 -0.35
C VAL A 86 -4.36 7.39 -0.99
N PHE A 87 -5.45 6.66 -0.71
CA PHE A 87 -5.71 5.36 -1.31
C PHE A 87 -5.81 5.44 -2.85
N ARG A 88 -6.56 6.42 -3.37
CA ARG A 88 -6.67 6.68 -4.81
C ARG A 88 -5.32 7.00 -5.43
N TYR A 89 -4.54 7.89 -4.82
CA TYR A 89 -3.23 8.28 -5.31
C TYR A 89 -2.27 7.08 -5.37
N LEU A 90 -2.21 6.28 -4.30
CA LEU A 90 -1.39 5.08 -4.25
C LEU A 90 -1.81 4.06 -5.31
N THR A 91 -3.10 3.74 -5.41
CA THR A 91 -3.56 2.77 -6.42
C THR A 91 -3.36 3.27 -7.85
N ALA A 92 -3.47 4.57 -8.10
CA ALA A 92 -3.12 5.16 -9.40
C ALA A 92 -1.62 5.04 -9.70
N PHE A 93 -0.75 5.34 -8.73
CA PHE A 93 0.69 5.15 -8.84
C PHE A 93 1.06 3.68 -9.14
N LEU A 94 0.46 2.72 -8.43
CA LEU A 94 0.70 1.30 -8.67
C LEU A 94 0.22 0.86 -10.05
N ARG A 95 -0.92 1.38 -10.54
CA ARG A 95 -1.35 1.13 -11.92
C ARG A 95 -0.36 1.69 -12.95
N GLU A 96 0.27 2.83 -12.67
CA GLU A 96 1.32 3.38 -13.54
C GLU A 96 2.57 2.49 -13.58
N LEU A 97 2.98 1.92 -12.44
CA LEU A 97 4.06 0.92 -12.40
C LEU A 97 3.74 -0.31 -13.25
N LEU A 98 2.49 -0.79 -13.19
CA LEU A 98 2.05 -1.98 -13.91
C LEU A 98 2.06 -1.82 -15.44
N LYS A 99 1.95 -0.58 -15.96
CA LYS A 99 2.12 -0.30 -17.40
C LYS A 99 3.51 -0.67 -17.92
N GLN A 100 4.50 -0.77 -17.03
CA GLN A 100 5.89 -1.10 -17.33
C GLN A 100 6.27 -2.51 -16.84
N SER A 101 5.28 -3.36 -16.53
CA SER A 101 5.47 -4.71 -15.97
C SER A 101 6.40 -5.62 -16.79
N ALA A 102 6.40 -5.48 -18.12
CA ALA A 102 7.32 -6.23 -18.99
C ALA A 102 8.80 -5.94 -18.68
N GLU A 103 9.11 -4.71 -18.25
CA GLU A 103 10.46 -4.25 -17.96
C GLU A 103 10.79 -4.37 -16.47
N ASN A 104 9.92 -3.86 -15.58
CA ASN A 104 10.21 -3.80 -14.14
C ASN A 104 9.85 -5.08 -13.35
N LYS A 105 9.27 -6.09 -14.03
CA LYS A 105 8.87 -7.41 -13.48
C LYS A 105 7.85 -7.37 -12.33
N LEU A 106 7.21 -6.22 -12.10
CA LEU A 106 6.13 -6.11 -11.11
C LEU A 106 4.82 -6.61 -11.72
N ASP A 107 4.06 -7.38 -10.94
CA ASP A 107 2.71 -7.79 -11.29
C ASP A 107 1.68 -7.35 -10.23
N ALA A 108 0.42 -7.32 -10.64
CA ALA A 108 -0.66 -6.83 -9.80
C ALA A 108 -0.90 -7.70 -8.55
N LYS A 109 -0.61 -9.01 -8.60
CA LYS A 109 -0.77 -9.90 -7.43
C LYS A 109 0.30 -9.61 -6.39
N LEU A 110 1.55 -9.41 -6.83
CA LEU A 110 2.67 -9.06 -5.96
C LEU A 110 2.44 -7.72 -5.28
N LEU A 111 2.12 -6.67 -6.05
CA LEU A 111 1.83 -5.35 -5.49
C LEU A 111 0.64 -5.38 -4.54
N ALA A 112 -0.42 -6.11 -4.89
CA ALA A 112 -1.58 -6.25 -4.02
C ALA A 112 -1.25 -6.99 -2.70
N ALA A 113 -0.35 -7.98 -2.73
CA ALA A 113 0.09 -8.68 -1.53
C ALA A 113 0.85 -7.75 -0.57
N ILE A 114 1.78 -6.95 -1.09
CA ILE A 114 2.57 -5.99 -0.31
C ILE A 114 1.66 -4.91 0.28
N PHE A 115 0.93 -4.19 -0.59
CA PHE A 115 0.08 -3.07 -0.17
C PHE A 115 -1.15 -3.53 0.61
N GLY A 116 -1.63 -4.75 0.42
CA GLY A 116 -2.73 -5.29 1.23
C GLY A 116 -2.41 -5.34 2.73
N VAL A 117 -1.18 -5.71 3.09
CA VAL A 117 -0.76 -5.78 4.49
C VAL A 117 -0.52 -4.38 5.07
N ILE A 118 0.08 -3.48 4.29
CA ILE A 118 0.43 -2.11 4.70
C ILE A 118 -0.83 -1.25 4.85
N LEU A 119 -1.69 -1.23 3.82
CA LEU A 119 -2.86 -0.34 3.76
C LEU A 119 -4.01 -0.81 4.66
N LEU A 120 -4.17 -2.13 4.86
CA LEU A 120 -5.20 -2.73 5.72
C LEU A 120 -4.55 -3.37 6.96
N ARG A 121 -3.73 -2.62 7.69
CA ARG A 121 -2.96 -3.12 8.84
C ARG A 121 -3.86 -3.71 9.94
N PRO A 122 -3.57 -4.91 10.48
CA PRO A 122 -4.34 -5.45 11.61
C PRO A 122 -4.14 -4.60 12.86
N SER A 123 -5.18 -4.49 13.69
CA SER A 123 -5.02 -3.93 15.03
C SER A 123 -4.24 -4.92 15.91
N LEU A 124 -3.50 -4.40 16.90
CA LEU A 124 -2.70 -5.21 17.83
C LEU A 124 -3.53 -6.25 18.61
N LYS A 125 -4.84 -6.04 18.74
CA LYS A 125 -5.77 -7.00 19.36
C LYS A 125 -6.05 -8.22 18.47
N GLN A 126 -6.09 -8.02 17.15
CA GLN A 126 -6.35 -9.09 16.18
C GLN A 126 -5.14 -10.01 15.99
N THR A 127 -3.92 -9.49 16.10
CA THR A 127 -2.70 -10.28 15.87
C THR A 127 -2.42 -11.30 16.96
N LYS A 128 -2.82 -11.02 18.22
CA LYS A 128 -2.55 -11.88 19.38
C LYS A 128 -3.46 -13.11 19.51
N THR A 129 -4.62 -13.11 18.84
CA THR A 129 -5.70 -14.08 19.08
C THR A 129 -5.89 -15.10 17.96
N GLN A 130 -5.22 -14.91 16.81
CA GLN A 130 -5.51 -15.67 15.60
C GLN A 130 -4.41 -16.69 15.26
N SER A 131 -4.81 -17.87 14.79
CA SER A 131 -3.88 -18.89 14.29
C SER A 131 -3.18 -18.43 13.01
N LYS A 132 -1.98 -18.97 12.74
CA LYS A 132 -1.21 -18.69 11.50
C LYS A 132 -2.04 -18.92 10.22
N LYS A 133 -2.87 -19.98 10.19
CA LYS A 133 -3.78 -20.28 9.06
C LYS A 133 -4.79 -19.16 8.83
N THR A 134 -5.34 -18.61 9.91
CA THR A 134 -6.32 -17.50 9.85
C THR A 134 -5.64 -16.22 9.37
N GLN A 135 -4.43 -15.92 9.87
CA GLN A 135 -3.65 -14.76 9.44
C GLN A 135 -3.35 -14.81 7.93
N ASN A 136 -2.95 -15.97 7.40
CA ASN A 136 -2.70 -16.14 5.97
C ASN A 136 -3.97 -15.92 5.12
N GLN A 137 -5.12 -16.44 5.55
CA GLN A 137 -6.40 -16.20 4.85
C GLN A 137 -6.78 -14.72 4.87
N ILE A 138 -6.57 -14.04 5.99
CA ILE A 138 -6.81 -12.60 6.12
C ILE A 138 -5.89 -11.81 5.19
N ALA A 139 -4.60 -12.15 5.14
CA ALA A 139 -3.65 -11.51 4.23
C ALA A 139 -4.07 -11.67 2.75
N GLN A 140 -4.54 -12.86 2.36
CA GLN A 140 -5.07 -13.11 1.01
C GLN A 140 -6.31 -12.26 0.71
N LYS A 141 -7.25 -12.12 1.66
CA LYS A 141 -8.42 -11.26 1.49
C LYS A 141 -8.04 -9.78 1.37
N LYS A 142 -7.08 -9.30 2.16
CA LYS A 142 -6.54 -7.93 2.05
C LYS A 142 -5.89 -7.68 0.70
N ALA A 143 -5.08 -8.63 0.22
CA ALA A 143 -4.50 -8.58 -1.10
C ALA A 143 -5.59 -8.54 -2.18
N LYS A 144 -6.61 -9.39 -2.08
CA LYS A 144 -7.73 -9.41 -3.02
C LYS A 144 -8.48 -8.08 -3.07
N PHE A 145 -8.70 -7.44 -1.92
CA PHE A 145 -9.30 -6.11 -1.83
C PHE A 145 -8.48 -5.09 -2.64
N VAL A 146 -7.17 -4.99 -2.41
CA VAL A 146 -6.30 -4.05 -3.14
C VAL A 146 -6.23 -4.40 -4.63
N TYR A 147 -6.13 -5.68 -4.97
CA TYR A 147 -6.04 -6.17 -6.34
C TYR A 147 -7.17 -5.65 -7.22
N HIS A 148 -8.40 -5.57 -6.70
CA HIS A 148 -9.53 -4.99 -7.42
C HIS A 148 -9.23 -3.59 -7.97
N PHE A 149 -8.56 -2.75 -7.18
CA PHE A 149 -8.23 -1.37 -7.58
C PHE A 149 -7.00 -1.27 -8.48
N LEU A 150 -6.25 -2.36 -8.66
CA LEU A 150 -5.12 -2.42 -9.58
C LEU A 150 -5.53 -2.87 -10.98
N VAL A 151 -6.59 -3.69 -11.10
CA VAL A 151 -7.01 -4.28 -12.38
C VAL A 151 -8.31 -3.71 -12.96
N ASN A 152 -9.11 -3.02 -12.15
CA ASN A 152 -10.32 -2.35 -12.63
C ASN A 152 -10.07 -0.85 -12.80
N ASP A 153 -10.83 -0.21 -13.70
CA ASP A 153 -10.76 1.23 -13.89
C ASP A 153 -11.37 1.96 -12.68
N PHE A 154 -10.49 2.31 -11.75
CA PHE A 154 -10.83 3.08 -10.57
C PHE A 154 -10.50 4.55 -10.83
N ARG A 155 -11.35 5.16 -11.65
CA ARG A 155 -11.47 6.61 -11.82
C ARG A 155 -12.77 7.04 -11.15
N ASP A 156 -12.70 8.15 -10.42
CA ASP A 156 -13.91 8.84 -9.97
C ASP A 156 -14.62 9.46 -11.18
#